data_AF-A0A1I4P9E0-F1
#
_entry.id   AF-A0A1I4P9E0-F1
#
_cell.length_a   1.000
_cell.length_b   1.000
_cell.length_c   1.000
_cell.angle_alpha   90.00
_cell.angle_beta   90.00
_cell.angle_gamma   90.00
#
_symmetry.space_group_name_H-M   'P 1'
#
loop_
_entity.id
_entity.type
_entity.pdbx_description
1 polymer ?
#
loop_
_entity_poly.entity_id
_entity_poly.type
_entity_poly.pdbx_seq_one_letter_code
_entity_poly.pdbx_strand_id
1 'polypeptide(L)'
;MTANQKKILFGTTMLIVSALAIRYLLAPQAIAENPPMPAPTPDLYGCVAPPSAVFTKLGVDISVASASYSKLVLGKIDVKTDPGVIDLVGKASREATVRDYLRCLAVARDKFTLEQASYTDRFNAFMATNPTPDQFIQWQKENPFPRTLVVTTPTVVACSRLSVTAEWQGVSSPEQKQSCEYSAPPNCTIISTSIQPHSDSNGSNAVSVAPDSRSLKATVTARPHGSFADRKRGWIDITVNASLRCEA
;
A
#
# COMPACT_ATOMS: atom_id res chain seq x y z
N MET A 1 96.55 -46.57 -6.57
CA MET A 1 96.67 -47.79 -7.41
C MET A 1 95.79 -48.83 -6.72
N THR A 2 94.67 -49.34 -7.25
CA THR A 2 94.30 -49.75 -8.61
C THR A 2 92.80 -49.61 -8.86
N ALA A 3 92.45 -49.46 -10.14
CA ALA A 3 91.11 -49.48 -10.70
C ALA A 3 90.58 -50.92 -10.89
N ASN A 4 89.26 -51.16 -10.83
CA ASN A 4 88.48 -51.56 -12.02
C ASN A 4 87.00 -51.96 -11.73
N GLN A 5 86.13 -51.32 -12.51
CA GLN A 5 84.86 -51.74 -13.13
C GLN A 5 84.05 -52.97 -12.66
N LYS A 6 82.73 -52.74 -12.47
CA LYS A 6 81.60 -53.36 -13.22
C LYS A 6 80.27 -52.67 -12.81
N LYS A 7 79.75 -51.76 -13.63
CA LYS A 7 78.63 -51.91 -14.59
C LYS A 7 77.27 -52.37 -14.03
N ILE A 8 76.33 -51.40 -14.00
CA ILE A 8 74.96 -51.42 -14.58
C ILE A 8 74.01 -52.55 -14.12
N LEU A 9 72.97 -52.19 -13.35
CA LEU A 9 71.54 -52.42 -13.66
C LEU A 9 70.66 -51.83 -12.55
N PHE A 10 69.38 -51.57 -12.85
CA PHE A 10 68.29 -51.07 -11.98
C PHE A 10 68.04 -49.55 -11.99
N GLY A 11 67.85 -49.01 -13.19
CA GLY A 11 66.71 -48.13 -13.43
C GLY A 11 65.50 -48.99 -13.80
N THR A 12 64.43 -48.95 -12.99
CA THR A 12 62.98 -49.15 -13.33
C THR A 12 62.19 -49.62 -12.10
N THR A 13 62.14 -48.80 -11.04
CA THR A 13 61.15 -49.00 -9.97
C THR A 13 60.58 -47.66 -9.51
N MET A 14 60.24 -46.78 -10.47
CA MET A 14 59.63 -45.49 -10.15
C MET A 14 58.63 -45.06 -11.22
N LEU A 15 57.76 -45.98 -11.66
CA LEU A 15 56.74 -45.67 -12.67
C LEU A 15 55.50 -46.57 -12.57
N ILE A 16 55.05 -46.91 -11.36
CA ILE A 16 53.70 -47.49 -11.14
C ILE A 16 53.08 -46.88 -9.89
N VAL A 17 52.99 -45.55 -9.82
CA VAL A 17 52.06 -44.85 -8.90
C VAL A 17 51.30 -43.73 -9.63
N SER A 18 51.77 -43.27 -10.78
CA SER A 18 51.20 -42.10 -11.48
C SER A 18 50.05 -42.38 -12.46
N ALA A 19 49.51 -43.59 -12.54
CA ALA A 19 48.39 -43.89 -13.46
C ALA A 19 47.01 -43.94 -12.78
N LEU A 20 46.93 -44.16 -11.47
CA LEU A 20 45.65 -44.19 -10.75
C LEU A 20 45.22 -42.83 -10.18
N ALA A 21 46.16 -41.92 -9.93
CA ALA A 21 45.85 -40.58 -9.39
C ALA A 21 45.30 -39.60 -10.44
N ILE A 22 45.50 -39.87 -11.74
CA ILE A 22 45.06 -38.96 -12.81
C ILE A 22 43.61 -39.24 -13.26
N ARG A 23 43.08 -40.45 -13.04
CA ARG A 23 41.67 -40.76 -13.37
C ARG A 23 40.64 -40.13 -12.43
N TYR A 24 41.04 -39.64 -11.25
CA TYR A 24 40.14 -38.94 -10.32
C TYR A 24 40.07 -37.42 -10.55
N LEU A 25 40.93 -36.84 -11.39
CA LEU A 25 40.95 -35.40 -11.66
C LEU A 25 40.12 -34.98 -12.90
N LEU A 26 39.54 -35.93 -13.62
CA LEU A 26 38.73 -35.70 -14.82
C LEU A 26 37.35 -36.35 -14.75
N ALA A 27 36.85 -36.66 -13.54
CA ALA A 27 35.43 -36.88 -13.39
C ALA A 27 34.75 -35.51 -13.60
N PRO A 28 33.89 -35.33 -14.63
CA PRO A 28 33.08 -34.13 -14.71
C PRO A 28 32.26 -34.10 -13.42
N GLN A 29 32.53 -33.12 -12.57
CA GLN A 29 31.63 -32.86 -11.46
C GLN A 29 30.29 -32.57 -12.12
N ALA A 30 29.36 -33.52 -11.99
CA ALA A 30 27.96 -33.25 -12.19
C ALA A 30 27.67 -32.08 -11.26
N ILE A 31 27.60 -30.88 -11.84
CA ILE A 31 27.07 -29.70 -11.17
C ILE A 31 25.68 -30.18 -10.80
N ALA A 32 25.48 -30.48 -9.51
CA ALA A 32 24.16 -30.74 -9.00
C ALA A 32 23.38 -29.48 -9.33
N GLU A 33 22.57 -29.54 -10.39
CA GLU A 33 21.64 -28.48 -10.70
C GLU A 33 20.79 -28.34 -9.45
N ASN A 34 20.98 -27.23 -8.75
CA ASN A 34 20.16 -26.91 -7.61
C ASN A 34 18.71 -27.07 -8.07
N PRO A 35 17.86 -27.80 -7.33
CA PRO A 35 16.49 -28.02 -7.73
C PRO A 35 15.86 -26.67 -8.09
N PRO A 36 15.08 -26.60 -9.18
CA PRO A 36 14.49 -25.35 -9.63
C PRO A 36 13.75 -24.71 -8.46
N MET A 37 14.18 -23.50 -8.07
CA MET A 37 13.51 -22.79 -6.99
C MET A 37 12.03 -22.66 -7.34
N PRO A 38 11.12 -22.91 -6.38
CA PRO A 38 9.70 -22.73 -6.61
C PRO A 38 9.45 -21.30 -7.10
N ALA A 39 8.52 -21.17 -8.06
CA ALA A 39 8.15 -19.86 -8.59
C ALA A 39 7.74 -18.93 -7.43
N PRO A 40 8.18 -17.66 -7.42
CA PRO A 40 7.87 -16.74 -6.35
C PRO A 40 6.35 -16.57 -6.19
N THR A 41 5.80 -16.89 -5.03
CA THR A 41 4.38 -16.67 -4.71
C THR A 41 4.17 -15.24 -4.21
N PRO A 42 3.20 -14.49 -4.75
CA PRO A 42 2.82 -13.19 -4.21
C PRO A 42 2.35 -13.29 -2.75
N ASP A 43 2.63 -12.27 -1.95
CA ASP A 43 2.11 -12.12 -0.60
C ASP A 43 0.64 -11.66 -0.59
N LEU A 44 0.10 -11.41 0.61
CA LEU A 44 -1.30 -10.96 0.79
C LEU A 44 -1.60 -9.57 0.18
N TYR A 45 -0.58 -8.82 -0.23
CA TYR A 45 -0.70 -7.54 -0.92
C TYR A 45 -0.44 -7.66 -2.43
N GLY A 46 -0.21 -8.88 -2.94
CA GLY A 46 0.14 -9.13 -4.34
C GLY A 46 1.60 -8.80 -4.66
N CYS A 47 2.46 -8.60 -3.65
CA CYS A 47 3.86 -8.28 -3.83
C CYS A 47 4.71 -9.55 -3.80
N VAL A 48 5.68 -9.66 -4.70
CA VAL A 48 6.56 -10.83 -4.78
C VAL A 48 7.68 -10.70 -3.75
N ALA A 49 7.59 -11.49 -2.67
CA ALA A 49 8.62 -11.51 -1.65
C ALA A 49 9.94 -12.11 -2.20
N PRO A 50 11.09 -11.49 -1.91
CA PRO A 50 12.40 -12.06 -2.26
C PRO A 50 12.62 -13.42 -1.56
N PRO A 51 13.42 -14.32 -2.17
CA PRO A 51 13.80 -15.56 -1.51
C PRO A 51 14.51 -15.32 -0.17
N SER A 52 14.28 -16.18 0.82
CA SER A 52 14.90 -16.08 2.16
C SER A 52 16.43 -16.00 2.10
N ALA A 53 17.06 -16.67 1.14
CA ALA A 53 18.51 -16.64 0.94
C ALA A 53 19.06 -15.23 0.66
N VAL A 54 18.29 -14.37 -0.01
CA VAL A 54 18.67 -12.96 -0.28
C VAL A 54 18.75 -12.19 1.04
N PHE A 55 17.79 -12.42 1.94
CA PHE A 55 17.75 -11.81 3.27
C PHE A 55 18.85 -12.30 4.19
N THR A 56 19.09 -13.61 4.22
CA THR A 56 20.18 -14.22 5.00
C THR A 56 21.53 -13.66 4.55
N LYS A 57 21.76 -13.49 3.24
CA LYS A 57 23.00 -12.91 2.71
C LYS A 57 23.23 -11.46 3.14
N LEU A 58 22.15 -10.68 3.24
CA LEU A 58 22.23 -9.27 3.65
C LEU A 58 22.27 -9.10 5.17
N GLY A 59 21.99 -10.16 5.94
CA GLY A 59 21.81 -10.06 7.39
C GLY A 59 20.62 -9.17 7.76
N VAL A 60 19.59 -9.14 6.92
CA VAL A 60 18.41 -8.27 7.08
C VAL A 60 17.18 -9.13 7.29
N ASP A 61 16.47 -8.93 8.39
CA ASP A 61 15.11 -9.46 8.57
C ASP A 61 14.12 -8.62 7.77
N ILE A 62 13.40 -9.24 6.83
CA ILE A 62 12.47 -8.53 5.94
C ILE A 62 11.26 -7.94 6.66
N SER A 63 10.81 -8.55 7.75
CA SER A 63 9.71 -8.02 8.56
C SER A 63 10.17 -6.75 9.26
N VAL A 64 11.40 -6.76 9.79
CA VAL A 64 12.02 -5.57 10.40
C VAL A 64 12.29 -4.50 9.35
N ALA A 65 12.85 -4.86 8.19
CA ALA A 65 13.12 -3.92 7.11
C ALA A 65 11.84 -3.29 6.55
N SER A 66 10.80 -4.08 6.30
CA SER A 66 9.54 -3.55 5.77
C SER A 66 8.79 -2.67 6.79
N ALA A 67 8.90 -2.96 8.09
CA ALA A 67 8.31 -2.13 9.15
C ALA A 67 9.09 -0.83 9.36
N SER A 68 10.42 -0.88 9.28
CA SER A 68 11.29 0.28 9.46
C SER A 68 11.34 1.18 8.23
N TYR A 69 11.27 0.61 7.03
CA TYR A 69 11.36 1.34 5.76
C TYR A 69 10.30 2.44 5.66
N SER A 70 9.02 2.10 5.77
CA SER A 70 7.94 3.10 5.63
C SER A 70 8.00 4.16 6.74
N LYS A 71 8.39 3.77 7.96
CA LYS A 71 8.57 4.74 9.06
C LYS A 71 9.74 5.68 8.80
N LEU A 72 10.85 5.17 8.27
CA LEU A 72 12.03 5.97 7.92
C LEU A 72 11.72 6.94 6.77
N VAL A 73 11.08 6.46 5.70
CA VAL A 73 10.61 7.26 4.55
C VAL A 73 9.70 8.41 5.01
N LEU A 74 8.83 8.15 5.97
CA LEU A 74 7.89 9.15 6.51
C LEU A 74 8.51 10.05 7.60
N GLY A 75 9.79 9.90 7.92
CA GLY A 75 10.45 10.67 8.97
C GLY A 75 9.93 10.39 10.38
N LYS A 76 9.35 9.20 10.62
CA LYS A 76 8.78 8.77 11.91
C LYS A 76 9.81 8.07 12.82
N ILE A 77 11.04 7.92 12.37
CA ILE A 77 12.16 7.37 13.15
C ILE A 77 13.17 8.48 13.36
N ASP A 78 13.56 8.70 14.61
CA ASP A 78 14.70 9.55 14.93
C ASP A 78 15.99 8.74 14.75
N VAL A 79 16.64 8.93 13.61
CA VAL A 79 17.88 8.25 13.24
C VAL A 79 19.07 8.60 14.13
N LYS A 80 18.99 9.64 14.96
CA LYS A 80 20.01 9.93 15.97
C LYS A 80 19.92 8.97 17.15
N THR A 81 18.72 8.52 17.47
CA THR A 81 18.46 7.57 18.56
C THR A 81 18.58 6.11 18.13
N ASP A 82 18.38 5.83 16.84
CA ASP A 82 18.55 4.49 16.26
C ASP A 82 19.27 4.56 14.90
N PRO A 83 20.61 4.72 14.89
CA PRO A 83 21.38 4.81 13.65
C PRO A 83 21.43 3.48 12.89
N GLY A 84 21.13 2.35 13.54
CA GLY A 84 21.14 1.02 12.92
C GLY A 84 20.09 0.87 11.81
N VAL A 85 19.02 1.65 11.87
CA VAL A 85 17.96 1.66 10.85
C VAL A 85 18.48 2.15 9.50
N ILE A 86 19.45 3.08 9.47
CA ILE A 86 20.03 3.57 8.21
C ILE A 86 20.84 2.47 7.51
N ASP A 87 21.65 1.72 8.25
CA ASP A 87 22.42 0.60 7.69
C ASP A 87 21.49 -0.50 7.17
N LEU A 88 20.46 -0.85 7.95
CA LEU A 88 19.48 -1.86 7.59
C LEU A 88 18.71 -1.50 6.32
N VAL A 89 18.20 -0.26 6.23
CA VAL A 89 17.50 0.21 5.03
C VAL A 89 18.48 0.40 3.86
N GLY A 90 19.71 0.87 4.11
CA GLY A 90 20.74 0.99 3.09
C GLY A 90 21.10 -0.36 2.43
N LYS A 91 21.22 -1.43 3.23
CA LYS A 91 21.40 -2.79 2.73
C LYS A 91 20.21 -3.25 1.89
N ALA A 92 18.99 -3.00 2.35
CA ALA A 92 17.77 -3.34 1.62
C ALA A 92 17.67 -2.58 0.27
N SER A 93 18.03 -1.28 0.24
CA SER A 93 17.96 -0.46 -0.98
C SER A 93 19.02 -0.82 -2.04
N ARG A 94 20.13 -1.46 -1.66
CA ARG A 94 21.16 -1.95 -2.59
C ARG A 94 20.75 -3.20 -3.35
N GLU A 95 19.88 -4.02 -2.76
CA GLU A 95 19.42 -5.26 -3.38
C GLU A 95 18.15 -5.02 -4.19
N ALA A 96 18.22 -5.25 -5.50
CA ALA A 96 17.14 -4.89 -6.43
C ALA A 96 15.82 -5.59 -6.08
N THR A 97 15.88 -6.90 -5.78
CA THR A 97 14.69 -7.69 -5.43
C THR A 97 14.01 -7.19 -4.16
N VAL A 98 14.80 -6.82 -3.14
CA VAL A 98 14.29 -6.27 -1.87
C VAL A 98 13.71 -4.88 -2.10
N ARG A 99 14.39 -4.02 -2.86
CA ARG A 99 13.91 -2.68 -3.21
C ARG A 99 12.58 -2.73 -3.95
N ASP A 100 12.44 -3.60 -4.95
CA ASP A 100 11.22 -3.74 -5.74
C ASP A 100 10.06 -4.23 -4.88
N TYR A 101 10.34 -5.16 -3.95
CA TYR A 101 9.36 -5.62 -2.97
C TYR A 101 8.91 -4.50 -2.02
N LEU A 102 9.84 -3.72 -1.46
CA LEU A 102 9.53 -2.58 -0.58
C LEU A 102 8.72 -1.49 -1.31
N ARG A 103 9.04 -1.23 -2.58
CA ARG A 103 8.28 -0.31 -3.44
C ARG A 103 6.85 -0.82 -3.65
N CYS A 104 6.70 -2.10 -3.96
CA CYS A 104 5.39 -2.72 -4.10
C CYS A 104 4.56 -2.58 -2.81
N LEU A 105 5.16 -2.86 -1.65
CA LEU A 105 4.49 -2.70 -0.36
C LEU A 105 4.07 -1.24 -0.10
N ALA A 106 4.93 -0.27 -0.42
CA ALA A 106 4.60 1.14 -0.25
C ALA A 106 3.31 1.53 -1.02
N VAL A 107 3.12 0.99 -2.22
CA VAL A 107 1.92 1.25 -3.04
C VAL A 107 0.73 0.39 -2.58
N ALA A 108 0.91 -0.93 -2.49
CA ALA A 108 -0.17 -1.88 -2.26
C ALA A 108 -0.67 -1.90 -0.81
N ARG A 109 0.27 -1.92 0.16
CA ARG A 109 -0.02 -1.94 1.61
C ARG A 109 -0.21 -0.53 2.15
N ASP A 110 0.76 0.37 1.91
CA ASP A 110 0.80 1.69 2.56
C ASP A 110 0.03 2.77 1.76
N LYS A 111 -0.56 2.41 0.62
CA LYS A 111 -1.41 3.24 -0.23
C LYS A 111 -0.74 4.53 -0.70
N PHE A 112 0.56 4.47 -0.97
CA PHE A 112 1.29 5.60 -1.53
C PHE A 112 0.73 5.97 -2.90
N THR A 113 0.57 7.27 -3.15
CA THR A 113 0.24 7.80 -4.48
C THR A 113 1.39 7.56 -5.47
N LEU A 114 1.16 7.76 -6.76
CA LEU A 114 2.21 7.68 -7.77
C LEU A 114 3.39 8.62 -7.47
N GLU A 115 3.12 9.84 -7.02
CA GLU A 115 4.15 10.80 -6.62
C GLU A 115 4.96 10.31 -5.41
N GLN A 116 4.28 9.74 -4.41
CA GLN A 116 4.92 9.14 -3.24
C GLN A 116 5.75 7.90 -3.62
N ALA A 117 5.30 7.10 -4.58
CA ALA A 117 6.07 5.99 -5.12
C ALA A 117 7.34 6.50 -5.83
N SER A 118 7.26 7.54 -6.65
CA SER A 118 8.45 8.16 -7.27
C SER A 118 9.41 8.78 -6.23
N TYR A 119 8.88 9.28 -5.11
CA TYR A 119 9.73 9.67 -3.98
C TYR A 119 10.50 8.48 -3.41
N THR A 120 9.85 7.33 -3.22
CA THR A 120 10.53 6.12 -2.71
C THR A 120 11.65 5.65 -3.63
N ASP A 121 11.55 5.86 -4.95
CA ASP A 121 12.62 5.52 -5.89
C ASP A 121 13.88 6.39 -5.65
N ARG A 122 13.70 7.72 -5.47
CA ARG A 122 14.80 8.64 -5.13
C ARG A 122 15.39 8.35 -3.76
N PHE A 123 14.52 8.07 -2.79
CA PHE A 123 14.92 7.68 -1.44
C PHE A 123 15.80 6.43 -1.45
N ASN A 124 15.38 5.38 -2.18
CA ASN A 124 16.17 4.15 -2.32
C ASN A 124 17.53 4.40 -2.99
N ALA A 125 17.57 5.22 -4.04
CA ALA A 125 18.82 5.57 -4.70
C ALA A 125 19.80 6.26 -3.73
N PHE A 126 19.28 7.19 -2.90
CA PHE A 126 20.08 7.82 -1.85
C PHE A 126 20.55 6.83 -0.78
N MET A 127 19.65 6.01 -0.22
CA MET A 127 19.99 5.04 0.82
C MET A 127 21.00 3.98 0.35
N ALA A 128 20.97 3.62 -0.94
CA ALA A 128 21.94 2.70 -1.52
C ALA A 128 23.39 3.21 -1.45
N THR A 129 23.61 4.53 -1.36
CA THR A 129 24.95 5.15 -1.19
C THR A 129 25.55 4.99 0.20
N ASN A 130 24.82 4.37 1.14
CA ASN A 130 25.24 4.19 2.53
C ASN A 130 25.47 5.52 3.28
N PRO A 131 24.46 6.41 3.34
CA PRO A 131 24.61 7.73 3.94
C PRO A 131 24.85 7.65 5.45
N THR A 132 25.50 8.67 6.00
CA THR A 132 25.55 8.89 7.45
C THR A 132 24.22 9.43 7.97
N PRO A 133 23.93 9.37 9.30
CA PRO A 133 22.75 9.98 9.88
C PRO A 133 22.58 11.48 9.55
N ASP A 134 23.68 12.24 9.56
CA ASP A 134 23.62 13.67 9.23
C ASP A 134 23.32 13.91 7.74
N GLN A 135 23.89 13.11 6.85
CA GLN A 135 23.57 13.15 5.42
C GLN A 135 22.10 12.80 5.17
N PHE A 136 21.57 11.81 5.89
CA PHE A 136 20.15 11.44 5.81
C PHE A 136 19.24 12.58 6.27
N ILE A 137 19.53 13.19 7.43
CA ILE A 137 18.76 14.32 7.97
C ILE A 137 18.78 15.49 6.98
N GLN A 138 19.94 15.78 6.38
CA GLN A 138 20.05 16.83 5.40
C GLN A 138 19.25 16.51 4.13
N TRP A 139 19.38 15.28 3.60
CA TRP A 139 18.63 14.85 2.42
C TRP A 139 17.12 14.92 2.64
N GLN A 140 16.61 14.54 3.81
CA GLN A 140 15.17 14.64 4.13
C GLN A 140 14.67 16.10 4.17
N LYS A 141 15.50 17.05 4.61
CA LYS A 141 15.15 18.47 4.58
C LYS A 141 15.06 19.01 3.15
N GLU A 142 15.99 18.60 2.29
CA GLU A 142 16.05 19.00 0.89
C GLU A 142 15.00 18.28 0.02
N ASN A 143 14.60 17.08 0.44
CA ASN A 143 13.67 16.20 -0.26
C ASN A 143 12.52 15.82 0.69
N PRO A 144 11.61 16.76 1.00
CA PRO A 144 10.48 16.45 1.86
C PRO A 144 9.58 15.40 1.20
N PHE A 145 9.03 14.50 2.02
CA PHE A 145 8.05 13.52 1.54
C PHE A 145 6.85 14.27 0.92
N PRO A 146 6.42 13.92 -0.31
CA PRO A 146 5.31 14.59 -0.96
C PRO A 146 4.05 14.37 -0.13
N ARG A 147 3.60 15.47 0.49
CA ARG A 147 2.29 15.53 1.10
C ARG A 147 1.33 15.54 -0.07
N THR A 148 0.61 14.44 -0.27
CA THR A 148 -0.62 14.52 -1.05
C THR A 148 -1.37 15.68 -0.45
N LEU A 149 -1.67 16.70 -1.26
CA LEU A 149 -2.65 17.70 -0.87
C LEU A 149 -3.90 16.88 -0.56
N VAL A 150 -4.12 16.61 0.73
CA VAL A 150 -5.44 16.29 1.21
C VAL A 150 -6.19 17.55 0.84
N VAL A 151 -6.86 17.54 -0.31
CA VAL A 151 -7.96 18.46 -0.51
C VAL A 151 -8.88 18.08 0.63
N THR A 152 -8.76 18.79 1.75
CA THR A 152 -9.76 18.81 2.80
C THR A 152 -11.01 19.14 2.05
N THR A 153 -11.81 18.11 1.82
CA THR A 153 -13.04 18.23 1.07
C THR A 153 -14.01 18.69 2.13
N PRO A 154 -14.27 20.02 2.27
CA PRO A 154 -15.19 20.46 3.30
C PRO A 154 -16.49 19.69 3.07
N THR A 155 -16.91 18.99 4.12
CA THR A 155 -18.24 18.39 4.14
C THR A 155 -19.17 19.51 4.56
N VAL A 156 -19.98 19.98 3.64
CA VAL A 156 -21.01 20.98 3.87
C VAL A 156 -22.33 20.27 4.09
N VAL A 157 -23.15 20.81 5.00
CA VAL A 157 -24.55 20.41 5.10
C VAL A 157 -25.25 21.04 3.89
N ALA A 158 -25.54 20.22 2.87
CA ALA A 158 -26.17 20.68 1.63
C ALA A 158 -27.66 20.96 1.86
N CYS A 159 -28.32 20.12 2.66
CA CYS A 159 -29.71 20.31 3.06
C CYS A 159 -29.86 19.93 4.54
N SER A 160 -30.21 20.90 5.38
CA SER A 160 -30.51 20.65 6.80
C SER A 160 -32.01 20.37 6.98
N ARG A 161 -32.33 19.27 7.67
CA ARG A 161 -33.67 18.96 8.19
C ARG A 161 -34.81 19.13 7.18
N LEU A 162 -34.74 18.38 6.08
CA LEU A 162 -35.90 18.24 5.21
C LEU A 162 -36.94 17.38 5.95
N SER A 163 -38.08 17.97 6.29
CA SER A 163 -39.10 17.34 7.15
C SER A 163 -40.44 17.25 6.45
N VAL A 164 -40.97 16.03 6.33
CA VAL A 164 -42.33 15.81 5.85
C VAL A 164 -43.16 15.28 7.00
N THR A 165 -44.17 16.04 7.43
CA THR A 165 -45.21 15.57 8.34
C THR A 165 -46.45 15.24 7.53
N ALA A 166 -46.98 14.04 7.71
CA ALA A 166 -48.23 13.64 7.09
C ALA A 166 -49.24 13.24 8.17
N GLU A 167 -50.45 13.79 8.05
CA GLU A 167 -51.60 13.32 8.81
C GLU A 167 -52.40 12.36 7.94
N TRP A 168 -52.72 11.18 8.51
CA TRP A 168 -53.41 10.12 7.80
C TRP A 168 -54.83 10.00 8.36
N GLN A 169 -55.84 10.21 7.51
CA GLN A 169 -57.23 9.86 7.80
C GLN A 169 -57.62 8.63 6.96
N GLY A 170 -57.25 7.44 7.43
CA GLY A 170 -57.49 6.19 6.71
C GLY A 170 -56.42 5.84 5.67
N VAL A 171 -56.76 4.94 4.73
CA VAL A 171 -55.83 4.33 3.76
C VAL A 171 -55.47 5.23 2.57
N SER A 172 -56.16 6.37 2.42
CA SER A 172 -55.99 7.28 1.29
C SER A 172 -55.66 8.68 1.79
N SER A 173 -54.40 9.05 1.76
CA SER A 173 -54.01 10.45 1.93
C SER A 173 -52.92 10.81 0.90
N PRO A 174 -52.93 12.06 0.41
CA PRO A 174 -52.05 12.48 -0.67
C PRO A 174 -50.59 12.34 -0.25
N GLU A 175 -49.77 11.92 -1.21
CA GLU A 175 -48.32 11.92 -1.09
C GLU A 175 -47.83 13.30 -0.65
N GLN A 176 -47.06 13.34 0.44
CA GLN A 176 -46.40 14.55 0.89
C GLN A 176 -44.95 14.53 0.43
N LYS A 177 -44.50 15.64 -0.16
CA LYS A 177 -43.17 15.76 -0.76
C LYS A 177 -42.55 17.09 -0.38
N GLN A 178 -41.29 17.05 0.03
CA GLN A 178 -40.46 18.24 0.19
C GLN A 178 -39.16 18.07 -0.59
N SER A 179 -38.56 19.15 -1.05
CA SER A 179 -37.29 19.12 -1.77
C SER A 179 -36.39 20.28 -1.36
N CYS A 180 -35.09 20.06 -1.43
CA CYS A 180 -34.05 21.04 -1.22
C CYS A 180 -33.04 20.95 -2.36
N GLU A 181 -32.54 22.11 -2.78
CA GLU A 181 -31.50 22.24 -3.80
C GLU A 181 -30.29 22.96 -3.21
N TYR A 182 -29.10 22.43 -3.49
CA TYR A 182 -27.82 23.00 -3.09
C TYR A 182 -26.93 23.18 -4.31
N SER A 183 -26.24 24.32 -4.38
CA SER A 183 -25.27 24.62 -5.43
C SER A 183 -23.90 24.85 -4.80
N ALA A 184 -22.91 24.07 -5.23
CA ALA A 184 -21.53 24.23 -4.79
C ALA A 184 -20.94 25.56 -5.33
N PRO A 185 -20.02 26.19 -4.58
CA PRO A 185 -19.31 27.39 -5.05
C PRO A 185 -18.68 27.22 -6.44
N PRO A 186 -18.42 28.33 -7.18
CA PRO A 186 -17.83 28.33 -8.54
C PRO A 186 -16.60 27.45 -8.71
N ASN A 187 -15.72 27.42 -7.72
CA ASN A 187 -14.46 26.69 -7.72
C ASN A 187 -14.57 25.30 -7.06
N CYS A 188 -15.78 24.82 -6.77
CA CYS A 188 -16.00 23.56 -6.06
C CYS A 188 -16.85 22.57 -6.86
N THR A 189 -16.51 21.29 -6.74
CA THR A 189 -17.23 20.15 -7.32
C THR A 189 -17.72 19.22 -6.22
N ILE A 190 -18.94 18.69 -6.35
CA ILE A 190 -19.48 17.71 -5.40
C ILE A 190 -18.87 16.35 -5.73
N ILE A 191 -18.14 15.75 -4.77
CA ILE A 191 -17.47 14.46 -4.97
C ILE A 191 -18.19 13.29 -4.31
N SER A 192 -18.99 13.55 -3.29
CA SER A 192 -19.80 12.54 -2.62
C SER A 192 -20.95 13.17 -1.85
N THR A 193 -22.00 12.39 -1.60
CA THR A 193 -23.16 12.78 -0.81
C THR A 193 -23.45 11.71 0.22
N SER A 194 -23.91 12.11 1.41
CA SER A 194 -24.40 11.18 2.43
C SER A 194 -25.73 11.65 2.98
N ILE A 195 -26.60 10.69 3.28
CA ILE A 195 -27.95 10.94 3.79
C ILE A 195 -28.01 10.37 5.21
N GLN A 196 -28.39 11.19 6.17
CA GLN A 196 -28.68 10.77 7.53
C GLN A 196 -30.17 10.89 7.77
N PRO A 197 -30.92 9.77 7.66
CA PRO A 197 -32.33 9.77 7.98
C PRO A 197 -32.54 9.73 9.50
N HIS A 198 -33.48 10.54 9.98
CA HIS A 198 -34.12 10.43 11.27
C HIS A 198 -35.61 10.29 11.03
N SER A 199 -36.20 9.18 11.42
CA SER A 199 -37.62 8.94 11.16
C SER A 199 -38.25 8.24 12.34
N ASP A 200 -39.47 8.64 12.67
CA ASP A 200 -40.37 7.91 13.56
C ASP A 200 -41.50 7.19 12.79
N SER A 201 -41.35 7.12 11.46
CA SER A 201 -42.40 6.69 10.53
C SER A 201 -42.32 5.20 10.21
N ASN A 202 -43.49 4.55 10.28
CA ASN A 202 -43.75 3.18 9.79
C ASN A 202 -44.19 3.16 8.30
N GLY A 203 -44.03 4.27 7.56
CA GLY A 203 -44.38 4.40 6.15
C GLY A 203 -43.23 4.09 5.20
N SER A 204 -43.54 3.89 3.91
CA SER A 204 -42.52 3.79 2.86
C SER A 204 -41.96 5.17 2.56
N ASN A 205 -40.68 5.34 2.88
CA ASN A 205 -39.97 6.60 2.74
C ASN A 205 -39.02 6.49 1.56
N ALA A 206 -39.15 7.38 0.57
CA ALA A 206 -38.20 7.48 -0.53
C ALA A 206 -37.37 8.75 -0.35
N VAL A 207 -36.06 8.58 -0.33
CA VAL A 207 -35.11 9.70 -0.43
C VAL A 207 -34.41 9.58 -1.77
N SER A 208 -34.57 10.59 -2.62
CA SER A 208 -33.80 10.68 -3.87
C SER A 208 -32.82 11.84 -3.78
N VAL A 209 -31.54 11.55 -4.06
CA VAL A 209 -30.50 12.57 -4.22
C VAL A 209 -29.99 12.47 -5.64
N ALA A 210 -30.15 13.55 -6.41
CA ALA A 210 -29.63 13.68 -7.77
C ALA A 210 -28.48 14.70 -7.75
N PRO A 211 -27.22 14.25 -7.62
CA PRO A 211 -26.08 15.13 -7.75
C PRO A 211 -25.75 15.33 -9.24
N ASP A 212 -25.56 16.59 -9.63
CA ASP A 212 -24.72 16.99 -10.75
C ASP A 212 -23.34 17.39 -10.19
N SER A 213 -22.34 17.51 -11.05
CA SER A 213 -20.98 17.98 -10.75
C SER A 213 -20.92 19.19 -9.81
N ARG A 214 -21.95 20.06 -9.80
CA ARG A 214 -22.02 21.27 -8.97
C ARG A 214 -23.36 21.51 -8.26
N SER A 215 -24.37 20.68 -8.47
CA SER A 215 -25.68 20.86 -7.83
C SER A 215 -26.16 19.57 -7.21
N LEU A 216 -26.99 19.67 -6.17
CA LEU A 216 -27.59 18.54 -5.50
C LEU A 216 -29.05 18.84 -5.28
N LYS A 217 -29.93 17.95 -5.74
CA LYS A 217 -31.35 17.98 -5.39
C LYS A 217 -31.69 16.80 -4.49
N ALA A 218 -32.12 17.10 -3.28
CA ALA A 218 -32.63 16.13 -2.33
C ALA A 218 -34.15 16.22 -2.26
N THR A 219 -34.82 15.08 -2.30
CA THR A 219 -36.28 14.98 -2.16
C THR A 219 -36.62 13.92 -1.13
N VAL A 220 -37.51 14.25 -0.20
CA VAL A 220 -38.17 13.28 0.70
C VAL A 220 -39.62 13.18 0.28
N THR A 221 -40.09 11.94 0.19
CA THR A 221 -41.48 11.61 -0.07
C THR A 221 -41.99 10.68 1.03
N ALA A 222 -43.16 11.01 1.59
CA ALA A 222 -43.90 10.18 2.53
C ALA A 222 -45.20 9.66 1.89
N ARG A 223 -45.41 8.34 1.94
CA ARG A 223 -46.64 7.69 1.47
C ARG A 223 -47.28 6.83 2.56
N PRO A 224 -48.61 6.81 2.68
CA PRO A 224 -49.29 5.89 3.58
C PRO A 224 -49.15 4.46 3.03
N HIS A 225 -48.78 3.51 3.90
CA HIS A 225 -48.79 2.08 3.57
C HIS A 225 -50.03 1.43 4.18
N GLY A 226 -50.74 0.60 3.41
CA GLY A 226 -52.09 0.12 3.73
C GLY A 226 -52.26 -0.76 4.97
N SER A 227 -51.18 -1.05 5.71
CA SER A 227 -51.15 -1.91 6.89
C SER A 227 -51.26 -1.17 8.23
N PHE A 228 -51.45 0.16 8.24
CA PHE A 228 -51.28 0.97 9.45
C PHE A 228 -52.48 1.86 9.80
N ALA A 229 -53.65 1.24 10.00
CA ALA A 229 -54.90 1.91 10.38
C ALA A 229 -54.85 2.64 11.75
N ASP A 230 -53.84 2.36 12.58
CA ASP A 230 -53.87 2.71 14.01
C ASP A 230 -53.08 3.97 14.40
N ARG A 231 -52.34 4.62 13.47
CA ARG A 231 -51.56 5.83 13.77
C ARG A 231 -51.91 6.99 12.82
N LYS A 232 -52.28 8.13 13.41
CA LYS A 232 -52.78 9.33 12.71
C LYS A 232 -51.69 10.25 12.14
N ARG A 233 -50.41 10.07 12.54
CA ARG A 233 -49.29 10.97 12.21
C ARG A 233 -47.95 10.21 12.10
N GLY A 234 -47.05 10.71 11.26
CA GLY A 234 -45.64 10.34 11.23
C GLY A 234 -44.78 11.42 10.57
N TRP A 235 -43.48 11.44 10.88
CA TRP A 235 -42.52 12.36 10.28
C TRP A 235 -41.23 11.67 9.81
N ILE A 236 -40.55 12.34 8.88
CA ILE A 236 -39.25 11.94 8.37
C ILE A 236 -38.44 13.21 8.26
N ASP A 237 -37.32 13.24 8.97
CA ASP A 237 -36.29 14.25 8.83
C ASP A 237 -35.11 13.61 8.10
N ILE A 238 -34.55 14.30 7.10
CA ILE A 238 -33.24 13.93 6.59
C ILE A 238 -32.28 15.11 6.68
N THR A 239 -31.02 14.76 6.91
CA THR A 239 -29.89 15.66 6.67
C THR A 239 -29.12 15.12 5.48
N VAL A 240 -28.86 15.96 4.49
CA VAL A 240 -28.00 15.61 3.34
C VAL A 240 -26.70 16.38 3.44
N ASN A 241 -25.60 15.64 3.55
CA ASN A 241 -24.26 16.18 3.54
C ASN A 241 -23.66 16.00 2.15
N ALA A 242 -22.90 17.00 1.69
CA ALA A 242 -22.11 16.93 0.47
C ALA A 242 -20.64 17.20 0.79
N SER A 243 -19.75 16.40 0.23
CA SER A 243 -18.30 16.66 0.29
C SER A 243 -17.88 17.35 -0.99
N LEU A 244 -17.14 18.45 -0.86
CA LEU A 244 -16.74 19.30 -1.99
C LEU A 244 -15.24 19.20 -2.25
N ARG A 245 -14.82 19.07 -3.50
CA ARG A 245 -13.44 19.32 -3.92
C ARG A 245 -13.35 20.71 -4.53
N CYS A 246 -12.57 21.59 -3.93
CA CYS A 246 -12.39 22.96 -4.41
C CYS A 246 -10.98 23.18 -4.96
N GLU A 247 -10.89 23.88 -6.08
CA GLU A 247 -9.64 24.40 -6.61
C GLU A 247 -9.28 25.69 -5.85
N ALA A 248 -7.98 25.86 -5.58
CA ALA A 248 -7.43 26.99 -4.82
C ALA A 248 -7.42 28.27 -5.66
#